data_AF-U2JVK3-F1
#
_entry.id   AF-U2JVK3-F1
#
_cell.length_a   1.000
_cell.length_b   1.000
_cell.length_c   1.000
_cell.angle_alpha   90.00
_cell.angle_beta   90.00
_cell.angle_gamma   90.00
#
_symmetry.space_group_name_H-M   'P 1'
#
loop_
_entity.id
_entity.type
_entity.pdbx_description
1 polymer ?
#
loop_
_entity_poly.entity_id
_entity_poly.type
_entity_poly.pdbx_seq_one_letter_code
_entity_poly.pdbx_strand_id
1 'polypeptide(L)'
;INHLYTHTHWLNVRDGRNGTIDQLNTMYNRYKMCPAYILPHWTEFKEKVQSYLNAGTSTISAPSTKQLYRVRKSWADAKSQLGAYSSLENAKKACKVGYSVFDANGNVVYTNGGKFTKGQKVAIRANTPLFASAETTSVTRRISGTYYLYDGIACKNGRYRITTKPEFCGKAPVGRFVTGYVSWDNFNQ
;
A
#
# COMPACT_ATOMS: atom_id res chain seq x y z
N ILE A 1 4.78 -30.17 -24.83
CA ILE A 1 5.36 -28.84 -25.15
C ILE A 1 6.69 -29.01 -25.87
N ASN A 2 6.83 -28.44 -27.09
CA ASN A 2 8.02 -28.57 -27.94
C ASN A 2 8.71 -27.23 -28.23
N HIS A 3 8.47 -26.20 -27.42
CA HIS A 3 9.01 -24.85 -27.62
C HIS A 3 9.52 -24.25 -26.30
N LEU A 4 10.07 -25.11 -25.43
CA LEU A 4 10.64 -24.72 -24.15
C LEU A 4 12.16 -24.73 -24.25
N TYR A 5 12.80 -23.61 -23.95
CA TYR A 5 14.24 -23.42 -24.13
C TYR A 5 14.87 -22.93 -22.82
N THR A 6 15.86 -23.68 -22.32
CA THR A 6 16.66 -23.31 -21.17
C THR A 6 17.87 -22.48 -21.58
N HIS A 7 18.57 -21.91 -20.62
CA HIS A 7 19.88 -21.31 -20.88
C HIS A 7 20.87 -22.38 -21.38
N THR A 8 20.85 -23.60 -20.81
CA THR A 8 21.64 -24.74 -21.29
C THR A 8 21.42 -25.04 -22.77
N HIS A 9 20.18 -24.99 -23.26
CA HIS A 9 19.88 -25.15 -24.69
C HIS A 9 20.64 -24.17 -25.57
N TRP A 10 20.53 -22.87 -25.28
CA TRP A 10 21.19 -21.83 -26.08
C TRP A 10 22.71 -21.91 -26.02
N LEU A 11 23.28 -22.35 -24.89
CA LEU A 11 24.72 -22.60 -24.79
C LEU A 11 25.16 -23.76 -25.69
N ASN A 12 24.40 -24.86 -25.69
CA ASN A 12 24.70 -26.00 -26.55
C ASN A 12 24.55 -25.67 -28.04
N VAL A 13 23.53 -24.89 -28.43
CA VAL A 13 23.36 -24.40 -29.80
C VAL A 13 24.50 -23.47 -30.20
N ARG A 14 24.87 -22.51 -29.35
CA ARG A 14 26.00 -21.59 -29.57
C ARG A 14 27.31 -22.34 -29.76
N ASP A 15 27.51 -23.42 -28.99
CA ASP A 15 28.70 -24.27 -29.06
C ASP A 15 28.63 -25.31 -30.22
N GLY A 16 27.66 -25.18 -31.15
CA GLY A 16 27.55 -25.97 -32.37
C GLY A 16 26.96 -27.37 -32.20
N ARG A 17 26.36 -27.67 -31.04
CA ARG A 17 25.74 -28.98 -30.79
C ARG A 17 24.36 -29.08 -31.43
N ASN A 18 24.02 -30.27 -31.90
CA ASN A 18 22.76 -30.58 -32.56
C ASN A 18 22.02 -31.71 -31.83
N GLY A 19 20.69 -31.68 -31.88
CA GLY A 19 19.83 -32.68 -31.24
C GLY A 19 18.40 -32.18 -31.12
N THR A 20 17.55 -32.95 -30.45
CA THR A 20 16.21 -32.49 -30.10
C THR A 20 16.27 -31.35 -29.08
N ILE A 21 15.20 -30.56 -28.99
CA ILE A 21 15.10 -29.46 -28.02
C ILE A 21 15.35 -29.97 -26.59
N ASP A 22 14.77 -31.11 -26.21
CA ASP A 22 14.95 -31.70 -24.88
C ASP A 22 16.38 -32.18 -24.64
N GLN A 23 17.01 -32.79 -25.65
CA GLN A 23 18.42 -33.17 -25.58
C GLN A 23 19.28 -31.94 -25.34
N LEU A 24 19.09 -30.87 -26.11
CA LEU A 24 19.85 -29.63 -25.97
C LEU A 24 19.59 -28.92 -24.63
N ASN A 25 18.36 -29.02 -24.09
CA ASN A 25 17.99 -28.44 -22.80
C ASN A 25 18.72 -29.09 -21.61
N THR A 26 18.98 -30.40 -21.66
CA THR A 26 19.54 -31.18 -20.54
C THR A 26 21.00 -31.61 -20.77
N MET A 27 21.49 -31.50 -21.99
CA MET A 27 22.86 -31.87 -22.34
C MET A 27 23.89 -31.02 -21.60
N TYR A 28 24.90 -31.69 -21.04
CA TYR A 28 25.98 -31.04 -20.29
C TYR A 28 26.70 -29.97 -21.10
N ASN A 29 26.75 -28.75 -20.57
CA ASN A 29 27.56 -27.67 -21.10
C ASN A 29 28.64 -27.28 -20.08
N ARG A 30 29.88 -27.14 -20.57
CA ARG A 30 31.06 -26.85 -19.73
C ARG A 30 31.04 -25.47 -19.08
N TYR A 31 30.29 -24.51 -19.64
CA TYR A 31 30.24 -23.15 -19.13
C TYR A 31 29.21 -23.03 -17.99
N LYS A 32 27.94 -23.39 -18.26
CA LYS A 32 26.85 -23.33 -17.28
C LYS A 32 25.76 -24.36 -17.59
N MET A 33 25.11 -24.85 -16.54
CA MET A 33 23.98 -25.78 -16.60
C MET A 33 22.77 -25.16 -15.91
N CYS A 34 22.14 -24.16 -16.54
CA CYS A 34 21.00 -23.45 -15.96
C CYS A 34 19.71 -23.73 -16.75
N PRO A 35 18.58 -24.03 -16.07
CA PRO A 35 18.37 -24.04 -14.61
C PRO A 35 18.79 -25.35 -13.91
N ALA A 36 19.87 -25.30 -13.13
CA ALA A 36 20.56 -26.50 -12.59
C ALA A 36 19.67 -27.46 -11.81
N TYR A 37 18.77 -26.94 -10.98
CA TYR A 37 17.85 -27.76 -10.18
C TYR A 37 16.76 -28.44 -11.03
N ILE A 38 16.36 -27.83 -12.15
CA ILE A 38 15.25 -28.33 -12.96
C ILE A 38 15.73 -29.38 -13.97
N LEU A 39 17.01 -29.32 -14.42
CA LEU A 39 17.52 -30.24 -15.45
C LEU A 39 17.39 -31.73 -15.11
N PRO A 40 17.68 -32.21 -13.88
CA PRO A 40 17.45 -33.60 -13.49
C PRO A 40 15.96 -34.00 -13.48
N HIS A 41 15.06 -33.03 -13.31
CA HIS A 41 13.60 -33.22 -13.22
C HIS A 41 12.88 -32.72 -14.48
N TRP A 42 13.55 -32.74 -15.64
CA TRP A 42 13.05 -32.11 -16.87
C TRP A 42 11.69 -32.64 -17.32
N THR A 43 11.47 -33.95 -17.20
CA THR A 43 10.21 -34.61 -17.58
C THR A 43 9.04 -34.14 -16.70
N GLU A 44 9.19 -34.21 -15.37
CA GLU A 44 8.17 -33.75 -14.41
C GLU A 44 7.87 -32.26 -14.57
N PHE A 45 8.91 -31.45 -14.81
CA PHE A 45 8.75 -30.04 -15.08
C PHE A 45 7.92 -29.80 -16.35
N LYS A 46 8.20 -30.51 -17.45
CA LYS A 46 7.43 -30.38 -18.69
C LYS A 46 5.98 -30.79 -18.51
N GLU A 47 5.70 -31.87 -17.79
CA GLU A 47 4.34 -32.30 -17.47
C GLU A 47 3.60 -31.23 -16.68
N LYS A 48 4.26 -30.62 -15.69
CA LYS A 48 3.68 -29.54 -14.88
C LYS A 48 3.42 -28.26 -15.69
N VAL A 49 4.32 -27.88 -16.60
CA VAL A 49 4.06 -26.74 -17.50
C VAL A 49 2.92 -27.08 -18.46
N GLN A 50 2.86 -28.31 -18.97
CA GLN A 50 1.79 -28.75 -19.88
C GLN A 50 0.44 -28.77 -19.16
N SER A 51 0.39 -29.17 -17.90
CA SER A 51 -0.84 -29.12 -17.11
C SER A 51 -1.33 -27.68 -16.90
N TYR A 52 -0.42 -26.73 -16.66
CA TYR A 52 -0.78 -25.31 -16.58
C TYR A 52 -1.29 -24.74 -17.92
N LEU A 53 -0.71 -25.15 -19.05
CA LEU A 53 -1.20 -24.72 -20.36
C LEU A 53 -2.55 -25.36 -20.71
N ASN A 54 -2.75 -26.64 -20.38
CA ASN A 54 -3.96 -27.41 -20.66
C ASN A 54 -5.13 -27.05 -19.76
N ALA A 55 -4.87 -26.65 -18.52
CA ALA A 55 -5.88 -26.08 -17.62
C ALA A 55 -6.52 -24.79 -18.19
N GLY A 56 -6.02 -24.33 -19.34
CA GLY A 56 -6.18 -22.98 -19.83
C GLY A 56 -5.49 -22.03 -18.86
N THR A 57 -5.12 -20.86 -19.35
CA THR A 57 -5.37 -19.70 -18.52
C THR A 57 -6.88 -19.71 -18.20
N SER A 58 -7.30 -20.39 -17.11
CA SER A 58 -8.19 -19.75 -16.15
C SER A 58 -7.65 -18.34 -16.12
N THR A 59 -8.43 -17.44 -16.70
CA THR A 59 -8.07 -16.06 -16.96
C THR A 59 -7.01 -15.64 -15.95
N ILE A 60 -5.97 -14.96 -16.39
CA ILE A 60 -5.41 -13.93 -15.51
C ILE A 60 -6.57 -12.95 -15.30
N SER A 61 -7.55 -13.37 -14.49
CA SER A 61 -8.41 -12.52 -13.73
C SER A 61 -7.37 -11.70 -13.02
N ALA A 62 -7.23 -10.46 -13.49
CA ALA A 62 -6.64 -9.37 -12.72
C ALA A 62 -6.83 -9.69 -11.25
N PRO A 63 -5.75 -9.59 -10.45
CA PRO A 63 -5.62 -10.24 -9.14
C PRO A 63 -6.98 -10.27 -8.50
N SER A 64 -7.51 -11.48 -8.25
CA SER A 64 -8.76 -11.71 -7.54
C SER A 64 -9.04 -10.50 -6.68
N THR A 65 -10.17 -9.81 -6.88
CA THR A 65 -10.60 -8.64 -6.10
C THR A 65 -10.80 -8.96 -4.61
N LYS A 66 -10.07 -9.95 -4.07
CA LYS A 66 -9.61 -9.99 -2.70
C LYS A 66 -9.11 -8.61 -2.33
N GLN A 67 -10.04 -7.88 -1.76
CA GLN A 67 -9.90 -6.66 -1.00
C GLN A 67 -8.56 -6.69 -0.25
N LEU A 68 -7.64 -5.81 -0.65
CA LEU A 68 -6.37 -5.61 0.04
C LEU A 68 -6.43 -4.29 0.80
N TYR A 69 -6.09 -4.38 2.07
CA TYR A 69 -5.97 -3.26 2.98
C TYR A 69 -4.55 -2.70 2.91
N ARG A 70 -4.41 -1.49 2.37
CA ARG A 70 -3.12 -0.83 2.15
C ARG A 70 -2.82 0.14 3.29
N VAL A 71 -1.66 -0.01 3.92
CA VAL A 71 -1.21 0.89 5.00
C VAL A 71 -0.32 1.98 4.40
N ARG A 72 -0.75 3.24 4.42
CA ARG A 72 -0.04 4.39 3.84
C ARG A 72 -0.45 5.72 4.46
N LYS A 73 0.27 6.82 4.17
CA LYS A 73 -0.09 8.16 4.67
C LYS A 73 -1.30 8.76 3.95
N SER A 74 -1.38 8.54 2.63
CA SER A 74 -2.53 8.96 1.81
C SER A 74 -2.73 8.01 0.62
N TRP A 75 -3.92 8.04 0.02
CA TRP A 75 -4.21 7.24 -1.17
C TRP A 75 -3.40 7.67 -2.42
N ALA A 76 -3.01 8.95 -2.51
CA ALA A 76 -2.18 9.44 -3.60
C ALA A 76 -0.69 9.10 -3.39
N ASP A 77 -0.23 9.02 -2.14
CA ASP A 77 1.17 8.73 -1.80
C ASP A 77 1.43 7.22 -1.72
N ALA A 78 1.54 6.58 -2.89
CA ALA A 78 1.88 5.16 -3.00
C ALA A 78 3.29 4.83 -2.47
N LYS A 79 4.22 5.79 -2.46
CA LYS A 79 5.60 5.60 -1.97
C LYS A 79 5.66 5.42 -0.46
N SER A 80 4.70 6.01 0.26
CA SER A 80 4.54 5.80 1.71
C SER A 80 3.97 4.42 2.08
N GLN A 81 3.74 3.49 1.15
CA GLN A 81 3.10 2.24 1.50
C GLN A 81 4.01 1.36 2.38
N LEU A 82 3.55 1.08 3.61
CA LEU A 82 4.23 0.17 4.54
C LEU A 82 3.92 -1.29 4.25
N GLY A 83 2.74 -1.58 3.71
CA GLY A 83 2.30 -2.94 3.38
C GLY A 83 0.90 -2.99 2.78
N ALA A 84 0.55 -4.14 2.22
CA ALA A 84 -0.79 -4.48 1.75
C ALA A 84 -1.19 -5.85 2.32
N TYR A 85 -2.34 -5.91 2.99
CA TYR A 85 -2.76 -7.07 3.77
C TYR A 85 -4.14 -7.55 3.32
N SER A 86 -4.35 -8.86 3.28
CA SER A 86 -5.68 -9.45 3.03
C SER A 86 -6.61 -9.36 4.25
N SER A 87 -6.05 -9.23 5.46
CA SER A 87 -6.81 -9.09 6.71
C SER A 87 -6.75 -7.65 7.24
N LEU A 88 -7.93 -7.08 7.53
CA LEU A 88 -8.05 -5.75 8.12
C LEU A 88 -7.37 -5.67 9.48
N GLU A 89 -7.49 -6.70 10.31
CA GLU A 89 -6.84 -6.72 11.63
C GLU A 89 -5.32 -6.65 11.52
N ASN A 90 -4.75 -7.42 10.59
CA ASN A 90 -3.31 -7.40 10.36
C ASN A 90 -2.86 -6.04 9.82
N ALA A 91 -3.66 -5.41 8.95
CA ALA A 91 -3.42 -4.05 8.49
C ALA A 91 -3.46 -3.03 9.64
N LYS A 92 -4.42 -3.16 10.58
CA LYS A 92 -4.51 -2.30 11.77
C LYS A 92 -3.28 -2.46 12.67
N LYS A 93 -2.84 -3.71 12.93
CA LYS A 93 -1.63 -4.00 13.72
C LYS A 93 -0.36 -3.44 13.08
N ALA A 94 -0.26 -3.49 11.75
CA ALA A 94 0.87 -2.95 11.01
C ALA A 94 0.80 -1.42 10.77
N CYS A 95 -0.34 -0.80 11.04
CA CYS A 95 -0.57 0.62 10.83
C CYS A 95 0.22 1.42 11.87
N LYS A 96 1.28 2.11 11.45
CA LYS A 96 2.07 2.98 12.33
C LYS A 96 1.32 4.30 12.60
N VAL A 97 1.70 5.00 13.66
CA VAL A 97 1.17 6.35 13.95
C VAL A 97 1.37 7.28 12.75
N GLY A 98 0.32 7.99 12.36
CA GLY A 98 0.34 8.89 11.19
C GLY A 98 0.13 8.18 9.85
N TYR A 99 -0.20 6.89 9.86
CA TYR A 99 -0.64 6.12 8.71
C TYR A 99 -2.13 5.76 8.82
N SER A 100 -2.72 5.49 7.67
CA SER A 100 -4.09 5.02 7.51
C SER A 100 -4.11 3.73 6.70
N VAL A 101 -5.10 2.91 6.98
CA VAL A 101 -5.44 1.70 6.22
C VAL A 101 -6.53 2.09 5.22
N PHE A 102 -6.28 1.79 3.96
CA PHE A 102 -7.19 2.06 2.85
C PHE A 102 -7.72 0.76 2.25
N ASP A 103 -8.97 0.76 1.82
CA ASP A 103 -9.56 -0.34 1.04
C ASP A 103 -9.08 -0.34 -0.43
N ALA A 104 -9.54 -1.29 -1.24
CA ALA A 104 -9.20 -1.37 -2.66
C ALA A 104 -9.69 -0.15 -3.47
N ASN A 105 -10.73 0.53 -3.01
CA ASN A 105 -11.31 1.71 -3.64
C ASN A 105 -10.61 3.02 -3.22
N GLY A 106 -9.75 2.94 -2.21
CA GLY A 106 -9.05 4.07 -1.63
C GLY A 106 -9.79 4.85 -0.55
N ASN A 107 -10.82 4.26 0.03
CA ASN A 107 -11.44 4.78 1.22
C ASN A 107 -10.62 4.41 2.45
N VAL A 108 -10.54 5.34 3.40
CA VAL A 108 -9.92 5.11 4.70
C VAL A 108 -10.84 4.25 5.55
N VAL A 109 -10.38 3.04 5.94
CA VAL A 109 -11.13 2.12 6.81
C VAL A 109 -10.61 2.11 8.25
N TYR A 110 -9.39 2.60 8.48
CA TYR A 110 -8.82 2.80 9.80
C TYR A 110 -7.73 3.86 9.72
N THR A 111 -7.66 4.73 10.72
CA THR A 111 -6.53 5.64 10.89
C THR A 111 -5.92 5.36 12.24
N ASN A 112 -4.62 5.06 12.29
CA ASN A 112 -3.92 5.00 13.56
C ASN A 112 -3.62 6.43 14.01
N GLY A 113 -4.65 7.07 14.57
CA GLY A 113 -4.59 8.37 15.21
C GLY A 113 -3.89 8.24 16.56
N GLY A 114 -2.57 8.07 16.53
CA GLY A 114 -1.77 7.83 17.73
C GLY A 114 -0.73 8.89 18.02
N LYS A 115 -0.94 10.15 17.60
CA LYS A 115 -0.08 11.27 18.03
C LYS A 115 -0.79 12.27 18.94
N PHE A 116 -2.12 12.35 18.84
CA PHE A 116 -2.84 13.41 19.49
C PHE A 116 -4.14 12.96 20.16
N THR A 117 -4.41 13.47 21.36
CA THR A 117 -5.59 13.12 22.16
C THR A 117 -6.62 14.25 22.17
N LYS A 118 -7.87 13.91 22.54
CA LYS A 118 -8.93 14.89 22.77
C LYS A 118 -8.47 15.92 23.82
N GLY A 119 -8.70 17.20 23.53
CA GLY A 119 -8.34 18.31 24.41
C GLY A 119 -6.85 18.65 24.41
N GLN A 120 -6.02 17.94 23.64
CA GLN A 120 -4.61 18.25 23.56
C GLN A 120 -4.39 19.64 22.96
N LYS A 121 -3.63 20.46 23.68
CA LYS A 121 -3.19 21.78 23.25
C LYS A 121 -2.14 21.63 22.14
N VAL A 122 -2.32 22.33 21.03
CA VAL A 122 -1.42 22.31 19.87
C VAL A 122 -1.11 23.75 19.44
N ALA A 123 0.14 24.01 19.08
CA ALA A 123 0.55 25.26 18.47
C ALA A 123 0.48 25.13 16.94
N ILE A 124 -0.23 26.04 16.29
CA ILE A 124 -0.41 26.08 14.84
C ILE A 124 0.56 27.10 14.24
N ARG A 125 1.33 26.67 13.24
CA ARG A 125 2.32 27.49 12.53
C ARG A 125 1.69 28.72 11.87
N ALA A 126 2.51 29.74 11.61
CA ALA A 126 2.10 30.91 10.83
C ALA A 126 1.55 30.49 9.45
N ASN A 127 0.52 31.20 8.99
CA ASN A 127 -0.04 31.03 7.65
C ASN A 127 -0.63 29.63 7.36
N THR A 128 -1.10 28.91 8.38
CA THR A 128 -1.64 27.54 8.23
C THR A 128 -3.04 27.57 7.61
N PRO A 129 -3.32 26.80 6.54
CA PRO A 129 -4.66 26.67 5.97
C PRO A 129 -5.67 26.05 6.94
N LEU A 130 -6.80 26.74 7.14
CA LEU A 130 -7.99 26.24 7.82
C LEU A 130 -9.03 25.83 6.78
N PHE A 131 -9.62 24.65 6.97
CA PHE A 131 -10.66 24.11 6.09
C PHE A 131 -11.99 23.98 6.83
N ALA A 132 -13.10 24.19 6.12
CA ALA A 132 -14.45 24.03 6.66
C ALA A 132 -14.83 22.56 6.91
N SER A 133 -14.19 21.61 6.22
CA SER A 133 -14.45 20.17 6.38
C SER A 133 -13.20 19.32 6.17
N ALA A 134 -13.30 18.03 6.47
CA ALA A 134 -12.25 17.06 6.18
C ALA A 134 -12.01 16.84 4.68
N GLU A 135 -12.97 17.20 3.83
CA GLU A 135 -13.01 16.86 2.41
C GLU A 135 -12.73 18.05 1.48
N THR A 136 -13.01 19.28 1.92
CA THR A 136 -12.84 20.45 1.07
C THR A 136 -11.37 20.75 0.77
N THR A 137 -11.07 21.12 -0.47
CA THR A 137 -9.74 21.59 -0.90
C THR A 137 -9.61 23.11 -0.80
N SER A 138 -10.72 23.84 -0.73
CA SER A 138 -10.73 25.29 -0.61
C SER A 138 -10.35 25.73 0.80
N VAL A 139 -9.35 26.60 0.88
CA VAL A 139 -8.91 27.22 2.14
C VAL A 139 -9.96 28.25 2.57
N THR A 140 -10.53 28.09 3.76
CA THR A 140 -11.50 29.04 4.32
C THR A 140 -10.80 30.29 4.82
N ARG A 141 -9.69 30.12 5.53
CA ARG A 141 -8.85 31.19 6.08
C ARG A 141 -7.48 30.63 6.41
N ARG A 142 -6.49 31.50 6.63
CA ARG A 142 -5.21 31.11 7.23
C ARG A 142 -5.13 31.55 8.69
N ILE A 143 -4.65 30.65 9.55
CA ILE A 143 -4.61 30.82 11.00
C ILE A 143 -3.21 30.51 11.56
N SER A 144 -3.02 30.88 12.82
CA SER A 144 -1.82 30.60 13.61
C SER A 144 -2.15 30.72 15.10
N GLY A 145 -1.29 30.19 15.96
CA GLY A 145 -1.42 30.32 17.42
C GLY A 145 -1.90 29.04 18.09
N THR A 146 -2.37 29.14 19.32
CA THR A 146 -2.69 27.99 20.17
C THR A 146 -4.15 27.56 20.01
N TYR A 147 -4.36 26.27 19.77
CA TYR A 147 -5.67 25.64 19.65
C TYR A 147 -5.71 24.32 20.40
N TYR A 148 -6.90 23.72 20.50
CA TYR A 148 -7.12 22.44 21.15
C TYR A 148 -7.75 21.46 20.16
N LEU A 149 -7.35 20.20 20.23
CA LEU A 149 -7.95 19.17 19.40
C LEU A 149 -9.30 18.77 19.94
N TYR A 150 -10.33 18.96 19.13
CA TYR A 150 -11.73 18.80 19.54
C TYR A 150 -12.03 17.37 20.01
N ASP A 151 -11.44 16.37 19.35
CA ASP A 151 -11.66 14.95 19.61
C ASP A 151 -10.40 14.08 19.53
N GLY A 152 -9.28 14.61 19.03
CA GLY A 152 -8.06 13.84 18.79
C GLY A 152 -8.19 12.83 17.65
N ILE A 153 -9.23 12.92 16.81
CA ILE A 153 -9.47 11.96 15.74
C ILE A 153 -8.94 12.53 14.43
N ALA A 154 -8.05 11.77 13.80
CA ALA A 154 -7.61 12.05 12.45
C ALA A 154 -8.77 11.82 11.46
N CYS A 155 -9.20 12.89 10.82
CA CYS A 155 -10.16 12.89 9.72
C CYS A 155 -9.45 12.58 8.38
N LYS A 156 -10.22 12.53 7.28
CA LYS A 156 -9.67 12.43 5.91
C LYS A 156 -8.57 13.48 5.68
N ASN A 157 -7.59 13.14 4.84
CA ASN A 157 -6.42 13.97 4.52
C ASN A 157 -5.50 14.29 5.71
N GLY A 158 -5.55 13.51 6.80
CA GLY A 158 -4.74 13.77 7.99
C GLY A 158 -5.14 15.04 8.74
N ARG A 159 -6.37 15.53 8.55
CA ARG A 159 -6.84 16.72 9.23
C ARG A 159 -7.40 16.39 10.61
N TYR A 160 -7.30 17.32 11.53
CA TYR A 160 -7.92 17.22 12.84
C TYR A 160 -8.90 18.37 13.04
N ARG A 161 -10.00 18.08 13.74
CA ARG A 161 -10.93 19.11 14.22
C ARG A 161 -10.26 19.88 15.34
N ILE A 162 -10.19 21.20 15.18
CA ILE A 162 -9.63 22.10 16.20
C ILE A 162 -10.72 22.99 16.79
N THR A 163 -10.48 23.46 18.00
CA THR A 163 -11.31 24.45 18.69
C THR A 163 -10.43 25.45 19.43
N THR A 164 -10.96 26.65 19.67
CA THR A 164 -10.26 27.73 20.37
C THR A 164 -10.22 27.54 21.88
N LYS A 165 -11.09 26.69 22.43
CA LYS A 165 -11.31 26.56 23.88
C LYS A 165 -11.33 25.09 24.32
N PRO A 166 -10.65 24.70 25.40
CA PRO A 166 -10.61 23.30 25.82
C PRO A 166 -11.99 22.78 26.23
N GLU A 167 -12.87 23.63 26.78
CA GLU A 167 -14.21 23.25 27.22
C GLU A 167 -15.14 22.81 26.07
N PHE A 168 -14.79 23.18 24.84
CA PHE A 168 -15.54 22.85 23.63
C PHE A 168 -15.23 21.44 23.11
N CYS A 169 -14.14 20.80 23.58
CA CYS A 169 -13.71 19.51 23.07
C CYS A 169 -14.76 18.41 23.28
N GLY A 170 -15.28 17.85 22.19
CA GLY A 170 -16.25 16.76 22.17
C GLY A 170 -17.67 17.15 22.57
N LYS A 171 -18.02 18.44 22.56
CA LYS A 171 -19.39 18.92 22.84
C LYS A 171 -20.27 18.87 21.58
N ALA A 172 -21.47 18.32 21.69
CA ALA A 172 -22.47 18.34 20.62
C ALA A 172 -23.34 19.62 20.67
N PRO A 173 -23.84 20.13 19.53
CA PRO A 173 -23.58 19.67 18.17
C PRO A 173 -22.20 20.13 17.66
N VAL A 174 -21.50 19.26 16.92
CA VAL A 174 -20.13 19.48 16.44
C VAL A 174 -19.97 20.82 15.72
N GLY A 175 -20.93 21.20 14.87
CA GLY A 175 -20.88 22.42 14.06
C GLY A 175 -20.85 23.72 14.86
N ARG A 176 -21.17 23.69 16.16
CA ARG A 176 -21.14 24.87 17.04
C ARG A 176 -19.80 25.04 17.76
N PHE A 177 -19.06 23.95 17.98
CA PHE A 177 -17.91 23.90 18.87
C PHE A 177 -16.58 23.65 18.15
N VAL A 178 -16.62 23.26 16.87
CA VAL A 178 -15.45 23.11 16.00
C VAL A 178 -15.18 24.41 15.26
N THR A 179 -13.94 24.90 15.34
CA THR A 179 -13.47 26.08 14.60
C THR A 179 -13.14 25.72 13.14
N GLY A 180 -12.65 24.52 12.89
CA GLY A 180 -12.39 24.01 11.55
C GLY A 180 -11.43 22.82 11.58
N TYR A 181 -10.89 22.51 10.40
CA TYR A 181 -10.03 21.35 10.15
C TYR A 181 -8.64 21.80 9.73
N VAL A 182 -7.60 21.25 10.36
CA VAL A 182 -6.19 21.57 10.05
C VAL A 182 -5.38 20.28 9.90
N SER A 183 -4.51 20.24 8.90
CA SER A 183 -3.62 19.10 8.66
C SER A 183 -2.52 19.03 9.72
N TRP A 184 -2.29 17.83 10.26
CA TRP A 184 -1.44 17.61 11.44
C TRP A 184 0.03 18.02 11.29
N ASP A 185 0.54 18.07 10.06
CA ASP A 185 1.86 18.56 9.67
C ASP A 185 2.09 20.03 10.04
N ASN A 186 1.00 20.78 10.28
CA ASN A 186 1.04 22.18 10.68
C ASN A 186 1.01 22.39 12.21
N PHE A 187 0.91 21.30 12.98
CA PHE A 187 1.06 21.35 14.42
C PHE A 187 2.55 21.37 14.75
N ASN A 188 3.02 22.50 15.29
CA ASN A 188 4.34 22.57 15.91
C ASN A 188 4.38 21.56 17.07
N GLN A 189 5.36 20.67 17.01
CA GLN A 189 5.74 19.82 18.13
C GLN A 189 6.52 20.65 19.13
#